data_AF-A0A3A0DMI8-F1
#
_entry.id   AF-A0A3A0DMI8-F1
#
_cell.length_a   1.000
_cell.length_b   1.000
_cell.length_c   1.000
_cell.angle_alpha   90.00
_cell.angle_beta   90.00
_cell.angle_gamma   90.00
#
_symmetry.space_group_name_H-M   'P 1'
#
loop_
_entity.id
_entity.type
_entity.pdbx_description
1 polymer ?
#
loop_
_entity_poly.entity_id
_entity_poly.type
_entity_poly.pdbx_seq_one_letter_code
_entity_poly.pdbx_strand_id
1 'polypeptide(L)'
;MWRGTFRQACVLVLVLAAICLPATRAAGEDDSTQSQATESRRKDVPIRWSPAQNRTWRWFERETLVRGKWRLDGITTPIHRQTGERFAGAKGYLADDEVAVDVRRRGHAEFDVRDVDRAVYLETDSREGRPLENDPAENNEPGKTDPIRKTREGRPASKWLRGLAAAELREWLPTVDPPEAGVEGMTFYEHLTRDHGFRGENVKDLTEEEQAKLHAAAHAGY
;
A
#
# COMPACT_ATOMS: atom_id res chain seq x y z
N MET A 1 -27.29 -44.34 -12.24
CA MET A 1 -26.40 -45.44 -11.82
C MET A 1 -25.11 -45.33 -12.60
N TRP A 2 -24.03 -44.83 -12.01
CA TRP A 2 -22.66 -45.01 -12.48
C TRP A 2 -21.73 -44.88 -11.27
N ARG A 3 -21.07 -45.99 -10.92
CA ARG A 3 -20.10 -46.08 -9.84
C ARG A 3 -18.71 -46.01 -10.49
N GLY A 4 -17.89 -45.06 -10.05
CA GLY A 4 -16.51 -44.93 -10.50
C GLY A 4 -15.61 -44.53 -9.33
N THR A 5 -15.25 -45.49 -8.50
CA THR A 5 -14.23 -45.35 -7.46
C THR A 5 -12.84 -45.48 -8.08
N PHE A 6 -12.07 -44.39 -8.12
CA PHE A 6 -10.62 -44.47 -8.30
C PHE A 6 -9.95 -44.04 -7.00
N ARG A 7 -9.50 -45.05 -6.24
CA ARG A 7 -8.48 -44.90 -5.20
C ARG A 7 -7.13 -44.94 -5.91
N GLN A 8 -6.34 -43.89 -5.79
CA GLN A 8 -4.92 -43.98 -6.07
C GLN A 8 -4.15 -43.29 -4.95
N ALA A 9 -3.67 -44.13 -4.04
CA ALA A 9 -2.68 -43.78 -3.04
C ALA A 9 -1.32 -43.66 -3.74
N CYS A 10 -0.67 -42.50 -3.64
CA CYS A 10 0.72 -42.35 -4.03
C CYS A 10 1.51 -41.75 -2.85
N VAL A 11 2.07 -42.69 -2.09
CA VAL A 11 3.44 -42.73 -1.55
C VAL A 11 4.08 -41.37 -1.23
N LEU A 12 4.09 -41.13 0.07
CA LEU A 12 5.00 -40.27 0.82
C LEU A 12 6.46 -40.66 0.53
N VAL A 13 7.29 -39.73 0.03
CA VAL A 13 8.75 -39.83 0.09
C VAL A 13 9.27 -38.58 0.78
N LEU A 14 9.48 -38.69 2.09
CA LEU A 14 10.22 -37.75 2.91
C LEU A 14 11.71 -37.93 2.63
N VAL A 15 12.34 -36.94 1.98
CA VAL A 15 13.80 -36.82 1.92
C VAL A 15 14.22 -35.78 2.96
N LEU A 16 14.54 -36.25 4.17
CA LEU A 16 15.22 -35.48 5.20
C LEU A 16 16.70 -35.39 4.82
N ALA A 17 17.09 -34.31 4.16
CA ALA A 17 18.49 -33.94 4.00
C ALA A 17 18.92 -33.15 5.25
N ALA A 18 19.46 -33.86 6.24
CA ALA A 18 20.17 -33.27 7.37
C ALA A 18 21.52 -32.72 6.87
N ILE A 19 21.57 -31.42 6.57
CA ILE A 19 22.84 -30.74 6.30
C ILE A 19 23.44 -30.33 7.64
N CYS A 20 24.34 -31.17 8.15
CA CYS A 20 25.29 -30.80 9.20
C CYS A 20 26.31 -29.83 8.61
N LEU A 21 26.16 -28.53 8.86
CA LEU A 21 27.24 -27.56 8.67
C LEU A 21 28.12 -27.52 9.92
N PRO A 22 29.46 -27.54 9.77
CA PRO A 22 30.39 -27.51 10.88
C PRO A 22 30.44 -26.11 11.51
N ALA A 23 30.28 -26.09 12.83
CA ALA A 23 30.65 -24.97 13.67
C ALA A 23 32.18 -24.78 13.62
N THR A 24 32.62 -23.68 13.02
CA THR A 24 34.02 -23.23 13.10
C THR A 24 34.08 -21.79 13.58
N ARG A 25 34.22 -21.65 14.91
CA ARG A 25 35.28 -20.91 15.62
C ARG A 25 35.81 -19.63 14.94
N ALA A 26 35.66 -18.49 15.62
CA ALA A 26 36.74 -17.81 16.34
C ALA A 26 36.31 -16.39 16.72
N ALA A 27 36.45 -16.07 18.01
CA ALA A 27 36.53 -14.71 18.49
C ALA A 27 37.77 -14.03 17.91
N GLY A 28 37.56 -12.88 17.26
CA GLY A 28 38.55 -11.85 16.93
C GLY A 28 37.77 -10.54 16.99
N GLU A 29 37.97 -9.79 18.07
CA GLU A 29 38.78 -8.56 18.07
C GLU A 29 38.05 -7.38 17.45
N ASP A 30 37.85 -6.38 18.31
CA ASP A 30 37.27 -5.07 18.06
C ASP A 30 37.79 -4.43 16.77
N ASP A 31 36.94 -4.34 15.74
CA ASP A 31 37.09 -3.37 14.65
C ASP A 31 35.91 -2.40 14.67
N SER A 32 35.82 -1.66 15.78
CA SER A 32 34.89 -0.56 15.96
C SER A 32 35.53 0.76 15.53
N THR A 33 36.12 0.90 14.33
CA THR A 33 36.59 2.23 13.88
C THR A 33 36.68 2.43 12.35
N GLN A 34 35.84 1.81 11.51
CA GLN A 34 35.83 2.15 10.06
C GLN A 34 34.44 2.18 9.39
N SER A 35 33.44 2.81 10.02
CA SER A 35 32.12 3.03 9.40
C SER A 35 31.68 4.51 9.35
N GLN A 36 32.62 5.42 9.11
CA GLN A 36 32.32 6.86 8.94
C GLN A 36 32.97 7.52 7.70
N ALA A 37 33.70 6.78 6.86
CA ALA A 37 34.46 7.38 5.75
C ALA A 37 33.83 7.26 4.36
N THR A 38 32.69 6.57 4.19
CA THR A 38 32.01 6.42 2.89
C THR A 38 30.82 7.37 2.69
N GLU A 39 30.50 8.22 3.67
CA GLU A 39 29.35 9.13 3.58
C GLU A 39 29.66 10.45 2.84
N SER A 40 30.94 10.83 2.68
CA SER A 40 31.32 12.15 2.17
C SER A 40 31.42 12.30 0.64
N ARG A 41 31.04 11.27 -0.14
CA ARG A 41 31.07 11.32 -1.61
C ARG A 41 29.77 10.86 -2.29
N ARG A 42 28.64 10.91 -1.59
CA ARG A 42 27.35 10.88 -2.28
C ARG A 42 27.24 12.19 -3.05
N LYS A 43 27.46 12.14 -4.36
CA LYS A 43 27.11 13.22 -5.29
C LYS A 43 25.73 13.74 -4.90
N ASP A 44 25.55 15.05 -4.84
CA ASP A 44 24.27 15.70 -4.58
C ASP A 44 23.22 15.16 -5.55
N VAL A 45 22.50 14.12 -5.13
CA VAL A 45 21.38 13.57 -5.89
C VAL A 45 20.27 14.60 -5.74
N PRO A 46 19.67 15.08 -6.84
CA PRO A 46 18.54 16.00 -6.74
C PRO A 46 17.44 15.40 -5.86
N ILE A 47 17.04 16.17 -4.86
CA ILE A 47 15.92 15.86 -3.97
C ILE A 47 14.80 16.84 -4.27
N ARG A 48 13.56 16.35 -4.28
CA ARG A 48 12.37 17.20 -4.26
C ARG A 48 11.42 16.74 -3.16
N TRP A 49 10.62 17.69 -2.70
CA TRP A 49 9.59 17.47 -1.70
C TRP A 49 8.22 17.79 -2.30
N SER A 50 7.27 16.88 -2.12
CA SER A 50 5.91 17.02 -2.64
C SER A 50 4.91 16.92 -1.47
N PRO A 51 3.92 17.82 -1.35
CA PRO A 51 2.87 17.69 -0.34
C PRO A 51 1.93 16.53 -0.70
N ALA A 52 1.56 15.72 0.28
CA ALA A 52 0.63 14.61 0.12
C ALA A 52 -0.37 14.57 1.28
N GLN A 53 -1.56 14.04 1.02
CA GLN A 53 -2.59 13.89 2.05
C GLN A 53 -3.55 12.76 1.74
N ASN A 54 -4.21 12.27 2.78
CA ASN A 54 -5.42 11.46 2.69
C ASN A 54 -6.56 12.11 3.50
N ARG A 55 -7.60 11.32 3.82
CA ARG A 55 -8.76 11.81 4.58
C ARG A 55 -8.40 12.29 5.99
N THR A 56 -7.42 11.68 6.63
CA THR A 56 -7.11 11.88 8.05
C THR A 56 -5.79 12.60 8.28
N TRP A 57 -4.81 12.34 7.41
CA TRP A 57 -3.42 12.73 7.59
C TRP A 57 -2.89 13.53 6.40
N ARG A 58 -1.93 14.41 6.66
CA ARG A 58 -1.10 15.07 5.66
C ARG A 58 0.38 14.86 5.98
N TRP A 59 1.22 14.79 4.97
CA TRP A 59 2.67 14.60 5.09
C TRP A 59 3.39 15.22 3.89
N PHE A 60 4.72 15.21 3.89
CA PHE A 60 5.55 15.51 2.74
C PHE A 60 6.29 14.26 2.29
N GLU A 61 6.34 14.06 0.98
CA GLU A 61 7.04 12.96 0.32
C GLU A 61 8.39 13.47 -0.19
N ARG A 62 9.47 12.79 0.21
CA ARG A 62 10.83 13.03 -0.29
C ARG A 62 11.06 12.12 -1.47
N GLU A 63 11.37 12.70 -2.62
CA GLU A 63 11.72 11.94 -3.82
C GLU A 63 13.17 12.24 -4.22
N THR A 64 13.92 11.19 -4.56
CA THR A 64 15.29 11.28 -5.08
C THR A 64 15.33 10.91 -6.56
N LEU A 65 16.15 11.62 -7.34
CA LEU A 65 16.31 11.33 -8.76
C LEU A 65 17.32 10.19 -8.98
N VAL A 66 16.83 8.97 -9.19
CA VAL A 66 17.65 7.77 -9.40
C VAL A 66 17.54 7.32 -10.86
N ARG A 67 18.66 7.34 -11.58
CA ARG A 67 18.74 6.93 -13.01
C ARG A 67 17.71 7.67 -13.89
N GLY A 68 17.51 8.96 -13.64
CA GLY A 68 16.59 9.81 -14.40
C GLY A 68 15.10 9.63 -14.06
N LYS A 69 14.77 8.85 -13.02
CA LYS A 69 13.40 8.70 -12.52
C LYS A 69 13.31 9.13 -11.05
N TRP A 70 12.26 9.86 -10.71
CA TRP A 70 11.96 10.18 -9.32
C TRP A 70 11.50 8.92 -8.60
N ARG A 71 12.06 8.65 -7.43
CA ARG A 71 11.69 7.56 -6.54
C ARG A 71 11.40 8.09 -5.17
N LEU A 72 10.31 7.62 -4.57
CA LEU A 72 9.99 7.91 -3.19
C LEU A 72 11.08 7.33 -2.28
N ASP A 73 11.69 8.18 -1.48
CA ASP A 73 12.82 7.87 -0.62
C ASP A 73 12.46 8.00 0.88
N GLY A 74 11.36 8.68 1.20
CA GLY A 74 10.80 8.72 2.54
C GLY A 74 9.65 9.69 2.66
N ILE A 75 9.00 9.70 3.83
CA ILE A 75 7.90 10.62 4.15
C ILE A 75 8.11 11.24 5.53
N THR A 76 7.63 12.46 5.74
CA THR A 76 7.62 13.06 7.08
C THR A 76 6.61 12.40 8.00
N THR A 77 6.71 12.67 9.30
CA THR A 77 5.71 12.21 10.26
C THR A 77 4.33 12.72 9.85
N PRO A 78 3.33 11.85 9.63
CA PRO A 78 2.00 12.29 9.28
C PRO A 78 1.40 13.19 10.37
N ILE A 79 0.76 14.27 9.95
CA ILE A 79 0.08 15.24 10.81
C ILE A 79 -1.41 15.13 10.56
N HIS A 80 -2.20 14.95 11.62
CA HIS A 80 -3.64 14.85 11.53
C HIS A 80 -4.19 16.17 10.99
N ARG A 81 -5.05 16.10 9.97
CA ARG A 81 -5.49 17.28 9.22
C ARG A 81 -6.33 18.24 10.06
N GLN A 82 -7.19 17.69 10.91
CA GLN A 82 -8.09 18.48 11.76
C GLN A 82 -7.44 18.94 13.06
N THR A 83 -6.82 18.03 13.82
CA THR A 83 -6.27 18.33 15.14
C THR A 83 -4.84 18.88 15.11
N GLY A 84 -4.10 18.66 14.01
CA GLY A 84 -2.67 18.97 13.95
C GLY A 84 -1.78 18.01 14.75
N GLU A 85 -2.35 16.97 15.36
CA GLU A 85 -1.61 15.98 16.14
C GLU A 85 -0.70 15.14 15.24
N ARG A 86 0.52 14.86 15.71
CA ARG A 86 1.45 13.99 14.99
C ARG A 86 1.08 12.53 15.21
N PHE A 87 1.23 11.72 14.17
CA PHE A 87 1.09 10.27 14.29
C PHE A 87 2.15 9.68 15.23
N ALA A 88 1.71 8.93 16.25
CA ALA A 88 2.57 8.43 17.33
C ALA A 88 3.08 6.99 17.13
N GLY A 89 2.87 6.37 15.96
CA GLY A 89 2.92 4.92 15.81
C GLY A 89 4.19 4.29 15.23
N ALA A 90 5.07 5.03 14.56
CA ALA A 90 6.20 4.39 13.86
C ALA A 90 7.51 5.20 13.85
N LYS A 91 8.61 4.46 13.82
CA LYS A 91 9.97 4.96 13.55
C LYS A 91 10.23 4.93 12.05
N GLY A 92 11.16 5.75 11.57
CA GLY A 92 11.56 5.78 10.14
C GLY A 92 10.95 6.91 9.32
N TYR A 93 10.14 7.76 9.93
CA TYR A 93 9.74 9.02 9.31
C TYR A 93 10.89 10.01 9.27
N LEU A 94 10.91 10.82 8.22
CA LEU A 94 11.82 11.94 8.07
C LEU A 94 11.40 13.07 9.03
N ALA A 95 12.39 13.83 9.49
CA ALA A 95 12.13 14.98 10.36
C ALA A 95 11.54 16.14 9.55
N ASP A 96 10.58 16.87 10.13
CA ASP A 96 9.89 17.97 9.45
C ASP A 96 10.80 19.16 9.10
N ASP A 97 11.93 19.29 9.78
CA ASP A 97 12.95 20.31 9.53
C ASP A 97 13.82 20.00 8.30
N GLU A 98 13.82 18.75 7.81
CA GLU A 98 14.40 18.40 6.50
C GLU A 98 13.60 19.03 5.34
N VAL A 99 12.34 19.38 5.56
CA VAL A 99 11.50 20.04 4.56
C VAL A 99 11.78 21.55 4.56
N ALA A 100 12.22 22.05 3.41
CA ALA A 100 12.49 23.47 3.22
C ALA A 100 11.26 24.32 3.61
N VAL A 101 11.53 25.46 4.26
CA VAL A 101 10.48 26.30 4.87
C VAL A 101 9.46 26.83 3.85
N ASP A 102 9.92 27.10 2.63
CA ASP A 102 9.10 27.55 1.51
C ASP A 102 8.18 26.43 0.99
N VAL A 103 8.67 25.19 0.93
CA VAL A 103 7.85 24.01 0.61
C VAL A 103 6.79 23.78 1.67
N ARG A 104 7.14 23.87 2.96
CA ARG A 104 6.16 23.75 4.05
C ARG A 104 5.08 24.81 3.94
N ARG A 105 5.46 26.08 3.78
CA ARG A 105 4.52 27.20 3.65
C ARG A 105 3.59 27.01 2.45
N ARG A 106 4.13 26.60 1.29
CA ARG A 106 3.33 26.36 0.08
C ARG A 106 2.37 25.18 0.26
N GLY A 107 2.86 24.06 0.79
CA GLY A 107 2.05 22.88 1.05
C GLY A 107 0.91 23.18 2.02
N HIS A 108 1.18 23.92 3.11
CA HIS A 108 0.12 24.35 4.04
C HIS A 108 -0.93 25.23 3.38
N ALA A 109 -0.53 26.19 2.55
CA ALA A 109 -1.48 27.02 1.80
C ALA A 109 -2.31 26.19 0.80
N GLU A 110 -1.71 25.19 0.16
CA GLU A 110 -2.42 24.28 -0.74
C GLU A 110 -3.48 23.43 0.00
N PHE A 111 -3.22 23.06 1.25
CA PHE A 111 -4.15 22.31 2.09
C PHE A 111 -5.29 23.17 2.67
N ASP A 112 -5.04 24.44 2.96
CA ASP A 112 -6.00 25.33 3.64
C ASP A 112 -7.11 25.85 2.70
N VAL A 113 -6.79 26.02 1.41
CA VAL A 113 -7.65 26.79 0.49
C VAL A 113 -8.84 26.00 -0.07
N ARG A 114 -9.02 24.69 0.26
CA ARG A 114 -10.04 23.86 -0.43
C ARG A 114 -10.86 22.87 0.39
N ASP A 115 -10.56 22.61 1.66
CA ASP A 115 -11.00 21.35 2.28
C ASP A 115 -11.89 21.44 3.54
N VAL A 116 -12.20 22.64 4.05
CA VAL A 116 -13.01 22.74 5.29
C VAL A 116 -14.53 22.69 5.03
N ASP A 117 -15.01 23.17 3.86
CA ASP A 117 -16.45 23.16 3.53
C ASP A 117 -16.87 22.14 2.46
N ARG A 118 -15.94 21.34 1.91
CA ARG A 118 -16.22 20.39 0.80
C ARG A 118 -15.93 18.92 1.14
N ALA A 119 -15.83 18.57 2.41
CA ALA A 119 -15.75 17.18 2.88
C ALA A 119 -17.10 16.60 3.32
N VAL A 120 -18.20 17.33 3.10
CA VAL A 120 -19.53 16.69 2.99
C VAL A 120 -19.56 16.01 1.62
N TYR A 121 -19.39 14.69 1.64
CA TYR A 121 -19.65 13.73 0.57
C TYR A 121 -20.59 14.24 -0.54
N LEU A 122 -20.01 14.90 -1.52
CA LEU A 122 -20.47 14.76 -2.89
C LEU A 122 -19.26 14.23 -3.64
N GLU A 123 -19.34 12.95 -3.99
CA GLU A 123 -18.61 12.36 -5.11
C GLU A 123 -18.96 13.19 -6.35
N THR A 124 -18.42 14.41 -6.49
CA THR A 124 -18.57 15.23 -7.68
C THR A 124 -17.26 15.16 -8.42
N ASP A 125 -17.31 14.76 -9.70
CA ASP A 125 -16.22 14.96 -10.64
C ASP A 125 -15.73 16.41 -10.52
N SER A 126 -14.47 16.57 -10.11
CA SER A 126 -13.86 17.84 -9.74
C SER A 126 -13.86 18.88 -10.87
N ARG A 127 -14.24 18.50 -12.09
CA ARG A 127 -14.32 19.41 -13.24
C ARG A 127 -15.68 20.06 -13.46
N GLU A 128 -16.79 19.47 -12.99
CA GLU A 128 -18.14 19.97 -13.32
C GLU A 128 -19.11 20.12 -12.15
N GLY A 129 -18.78 19.67 -10.93
CA GLY A 129 -19.68 19.86 -9.78
C GLY A 129 -21.03 19.15 -9.92
N ARG A 130 -21.16 18.22 -10.88
CA ARG A 130 -22.31 17.31 -10.96
C ARG A 130 -22.09 16.17 -9.96
N PRO A 131 -23.11 15.73 -9.23
CA PRO A 131 -23.07 14.42 -8.56
C PRO A 131 -22.57 13.39 -9.56
N LEU A 132 -21.69 12.46 -9.14
CA LEU A 132 -21.44 11.20 -9.84
C LEU A 132 -22.75 10.38 -9.79
N GLU A 133 -23.79 10.87 -10.46
CA GLU A 133 -24.97 10.11 -10.80
C GLU A 133 -24.48 9.05 -11.78
N ASN A 134 -24.24 7.86 -11.23
CA ASN A 134 -23.72 6.68 -11.90
C ASN A 134 -22.24 6.83 -12.29
N ASP A 135 -21.32 6.53 -11.35
CA ASP A 135 -20.05 5.93 -11.79
C ASP A 135 -20.47 4.69 -12.59
N PRO A 136 -20.28 4.63 -13.92
CA PRO A 136 -20.74 3.51 -14.74
C PRO A 136 -20.18 2.17 -14.23
N ALA A 137 -19.12 2.23 -13.42
CA ALA A 137 -18.52 1.10 -12.74
C ALA A 137 -19.32 0.53 -11.55
N GLU A 138 -20.37 1.19 -11.07
CA GLU A 138 -21.30 0.62 -10.09
C GLU A 138 -22.26 -0.41 -10.70
N ASN A 139 -22.42 -0.40 -12.02
CA ASN A 139 -23.27 -1.35 -12.75
C ASN A 139 -22.51 -2.59 -13.22
N ASN A 140 -21.28 -2.82 -12.79
CA ASN A 140 -20.58 -4.05 -13.13
C ASN A 140 -21.17 -5.24 -12.40
N GLU A 141 -21.22 -6.36 -13.10
CA GLU A 141 -21.58 -7.64 -12.50
C GLU A 141 -20.62 -7.96 -11.34
N PRO A 142 -21.14 -8.34 -10.16
CA PRO A 142 -20.34 -8.85 -9.05
C PRO A 142 -19.25 -9.82 -9.50
N GLY A 143 -18.01 -9.56 -9.07
CA GLY A 143 -16.86 -10.42 -9.36
C GLY A 143 -16.25 -10.28 -10.75
N LYS A 144 -16.66 -9.31 -11.56
CA LYS A 144 -16.03 -9.01 -12.86
C LYS A 144 -15.11 -7.80 -12.78
N THR A 145 -14.03 -7.84 -13.57
CA THR A 145 -13.14 -6.68 -13.73
C THR A 145 -13.81 -5.62 -14.60
N ASP A 146 -13.59 -4.36 -14.25
CA ASP A 146 -13.96 -3.23 -15.09
C ASP A 146 -12.74 -2.74 -15.90
N PRO A 147 -12.77 -2.79 -17.24
CA PRO A 147 -11.69 -2.27 -18.06
C PRO A 147 -11.41 -0.78 -17.84
N ILE A 148 -12.41 0.03 -17.48
CA ILE A 148 -12.25 1.45 -17.14
C ILE A 148 -11.45 1.59 -15.83
N ARG A 149 -11.69 0.72 -14.84
CA ARG A 149 -10.94 0.73 -13.56
C ARG A 149 -9.50 0.28 -13.74
N LYS A 150 -9.26 -0.74 -14.58
CA LYS A 150 -7.92 -1.25 -14.88
C LYS A 150 -6.96 -0.18 -15.43
N THR A 151 -7.49 0.84 -16.10
CA THR A 151 -6.67 1.92 -16.71
C THR A 151 -6.33 3.07 -15.76
N ARG A 152 -6.90 3.12 -14.55
CA ARG A 152 -6.74 4.24 -13.61
C ARG A 152 -6.03 3.79 -12.33
N GLU A 153 -4.71 3.91 -12.33
CA GLU A 153 -3.87 3.71 -11.13
C GLU A 153 -4.40 4.57 -9.97
N GLY A 154 -4.72 3.92 -8.84
CA GLY A 154 -5.10 4.59 -7.59
C GLY A 154 -6.60 4.81 -7.36
N ARG A 155 -7.51 4.25 -8.17
CA ARG A 155 -8.94 4.21 -7.78
C ARG A 155 -9.18 3.10 -6.74
N PRO A 156 -10.03 3.34 -5.73
CA PRO A 156 -10.36 2.33 -4.74
C PRO A 156 -11.13 1.16 -5.37
N ALA A 157 -11.00 -0.02 -4.77
CA ALA A 157 -11.76 -1.23 -5.11
C ALA A 157 -13.28 -0.95 -5.27
N SER A 158 -13.97 -1.79 -6.04
CA SER A 158 -15.43 -1.64 -6.23
C SER A 158 -16.18 -1.63 -4.90
N LYS A 159 -17.34 -0.95 -4.85
CA LYS A 159 -18.20 -0.96 -3.65
C LYS A 159 -18.61 -2.40 -3.29
N TRP A 160 -18.83 -3.24 -4.29
CA TRP A 160 -19.12 -4.66 -4.12
C TRP A 160 -17.96 -5.37 -3.42
N LEU A 161 -16.73 -5.28 -3.96
CA LEU A 161 -15.56 -5.95 -3.39
C LEU A 161 -15.26 -5.49 -1.96
N ARG A 162 -15.38 -4.18 -1.69
CA ARG A 162 -15.21 -3.60 -0.33
C ARG A 162 -16.32 -3.99 0.64
N GLY A 163 -17.47 -4.41 0.11
CA GLY A 163 -18.64 -4.81 0.89
C GLY A 163 -18.58 -6.26 1.39
N LEU A 164 -17.77 -7.11 0.76
CA LEU A 164 -17.64 -8.52 1.13
C LEU A 164 -17.03 -8.69 2.52
N ALA A 165 -17.60 -9.58 3.32
CA ALA A 165 -17.06 -10.02 4.60
C ALA A 165 -15.89 -11.01 4.39
N ALA A 166 -15.10 -11.25 5.44
CA ALA A 166 -13.94 -12.14 5.37
C ALA A 166 -14.29 -13.53 4.82
N ALA A 167 -15.42 -14.13 5.25
CA ALA A 167 -15.85 -15.44 4.78
C ALA A 167 -16.16 -15.45 3.27
N GLU A 168 -16.85 -14.41 2.78
CA GLU A 168 -17.20 -14.27 1.36
C GLU A 168 -15.94 -14.03 0.51
N LEU A 169 -14.99 -13.24 1.03
CA LEU A 169 -13.69 -13.03 0.39
C LEU A 169 -12.92 -14.36 0.24
N ARG A 170 -12.90 -15.21 1.27
CA ARG A 170 -12.23 -16.53 1.19
C ARG A 170 -12.86 -17.47 0.17
N GLU A 171 -14.19 -17.40 0.00
CA GLU A 171 -14.88 -18.20 -1.01
C GLU A 171 -14.62 -17.66 -2.43
N TRP A 172 -14.57 -16.33 -2.58
CA TRP A 172 -14.41 -15.69 -3.87
C TRP A 172 -12.97 -15.63 -4.39
N LEU A 173 -11.98 -15.31 -3.55
CA LEU A 173 -10.58 -15.13 -3.95
C LEU A 173 -9.98 -16.31 -4.74
N PRO A 174 -10.31 -17.59 -4.46
CA PRO A 174 -9.86 -18.72 -5.29
C PRO A 174 -10.40 -18.72 -6.72
N THR A 175 -11.50 -18.01 -6.99
CA THR A 175 -12.17 -17.98 -8.31
C THR A 175 -11.57 -16.99 -9.29
N VAL A 176 -10.67 -16.12 -8.82
CA VAL A 176 -10.02 -15.07 -9.62
C VAL A 176 -8.51 -15.27 -9.65
N ASP A 177 -7.86 -14.76 -10.69
CA ASP A 177 -6.40 -14.80 -10.86
C ASP A 177 -5.86 -13.41 -11.23
N PRO A 178 -5.83 -12.46 -10.28
CA PRO A 178 -5.32 -11.13 -10.53
C PRO A 178 -3.78 -11.15 -10.66
N PRO A 179 -3.19 -10.24 -11.47
CA PRO A 179 -1.74 -10.12 -11.56
C PRO A 179 -1.16 -9.71 -10.21
N GLU A 180 0.01 -10.26 -9.86
CA GLU A 180 0.67 -10.00 -8.59
C GLU A 180 0.93 -8.49 -8.39
N ALA A 181 0.58 -7.98 -7.21
CA ALA A 181 0.78 -6.59 -6.81
C ALA A 181 1.49 -6.56 -5.45
N GLY A 182 2.75 -6.13 -5.45
CA GLY A 182 3.53 -5.96 -4.23
C GLY A 182 3.20 -4.67 -3.48
N VAL A 183 3.56 -4.63 -2.21
CA VAL A 183 3.52 -3.42 -1.37
C VAL A 183 4.92 -3.19 -0.81
N GLU A 184 5.42 -1.95 -0.86
CA GLU A 184 6.72 -1.58 -0.31
C GLU A 184 6.52 -0.70 0.94
N GLY A 185 7.13 -1.09 2.06
CA GLY A 185 7.16 -0.28 3.29
C GLY A 185 5.93 -0.34 4.19
N MET A 186 4.95 -1.22 3.92
CA MET A 186 3.82 -1.51 4.82
C MET A 186 3.22 -2.90 4.55
N THR A 187 2.35 -3.36 5.44
CA THR A 187 1.62 -4.63 5.27
C THR A 187 0.47 -4.51 4.26
N PHE A 188 0.03 -5.63 3.68
CA PHE A 188 -1.16 -5.65 2.81
C PHE A 188 -2.42 -5.17 3.55
N TYR A 189 -2.59 -5.54 4.82
CA TYR A 189 -3.69 -5.07 5.67
C TYR A 189 -3.74 -3.54 5.75
N GLU A 190 -2.61 -2.90 6.07
CA GLU A 190 -2.52 -1.44 6.15
C GLU A 190 -2.84 -0.78 4.82
N HIS A 191 -2.32 -1.33 3.71
CA HIS A 191 -2.56 -0.80 2.38
C HIS A 191 -4.04 -0.95 1.95
N LEU A 192 -4.64 -2.12 2.16
CA LEU A 192 -6.04 -2.40 1.86
C LEU A 192 -7.01 -1.49 2.61
N THR A 193 -6.77 -1.28 3.90
CA THR A 193 -7.64 -0.44 4.74
C THR A 193 -7.44 1.05 4.48
N ARG A 194 -6.20 1.50 4.29
CA ARG A 194 -5.86 2.91 4.10
C ARG A 194 -6.17 3.42 2.68
N ASP A 195 -5.73 2.67 1.67
CA ASP A 195 -5.69 3.17 0.28
C ASP A 195 -6.83 2.62 -0.57
N HIS A 196 -7.25 1.38 -0.30
CA HIS A 196 -8.37 0.75 -0.98
C HIS A 196 -9.70 0.89 -0.23
N GLY A 197 -9.68 1.39 1.01
CA GLY A 197 -10.89 1.67 1.79
C GLY A 197 -11.69 0.43 2.18
N PHE A 198 -11.02 -0.71 2.35
CA PHE A 198 -11.63 -1.89 2.97
C PHE A 198 -11.87 -1.65 4.46
N ARG A 199 -12.92 -2.27 4.99
CA ARG A 199 -13.17 -2.28 6.44
C ARG A 199 -12.22 -3.27 7.10
N GLY A 200 -11.56 -2.86 8.18
CA GLY A 200 -10.57 -3.70 8.88
C GLY A 200 -11.14 -5.03 9.35
N GLU A 201 -12.37 -5.03 9.85
CA GLU A 201 -13.09 -6.24 10.28
C GLU A 201 -13.37 -7.24 9.15
N ASN A 202 -13.40 -6.79 7.89
CA ASN A 202 -13.63 -7.66 6.74
C ASN A 202 -12.34 -8.34 6.25
N VAL A 203 -11.17 -7.79 6.58
CA VAL A 203 -9.88 -8.26 6.03
C VAL A 203 -8.89 -8.76 7.08
N LYS A 204 -9.08 -8.43 8.37
CA LYS A 204 -8.13 -8.77 9.46
C LYS A 204 -7.90 -10.28 9.66
N ASP A 205 -8.90 -11.10 9.35
CA ASP A 205 -8.84 -12.55 9.57
C ASP A 205 -8.33 -13.30 8.33
N LEU A 206 -8.14 -12.60 7.20
CA LEU A 206 -7.55 -13.19 6.00
C LEU A 206 -6.07 -13.49 6.24
N THR A 207 -5.58 -14.59 5.66
CA THR A 207 -4.14 -14.89 5.65
C THR A 207 -3.38 -13.83 4.85
N GLU A 208 -2.07 -13.71 5.05
CA GLU A 208 -1.25 -12.75 4.30
C GLU A 208 -1.34 -12.98 2.78
N GLU A 209 -1.38 -14.25 2.35
CA GLU A 209 -1.57 -14.66 0.96
C GLU A 209 -2.93 -14.22 0.39
N GLU A 210 -4.00 -14.36 1.20
CA GLU A 210 -5.35 -13.89 0.85
C GLU A 210 -5.40 -12.36 0.75
N GLN A 211 -4.74 -11.64 1.67
CA GLN A 211 -4.64 -10.18 1.63
C GLN A 211 -3.84 -9.69 0.42
N ALA A 212 -2.72 -10.35 0.09
CA ALA A 212 -1.94 -10.06 -1.10
C ALA A 212 -2.76 -10.25 -2.39
N LYS A 213 -3.54 -11.33 -2.46
CA LYS A 213 -4.42 -11.60 -3.60
C LYS A 213 -5.59 -10.60 -3.70
N LEU A 214 -6.17 -10.21 -2.57
CA LEU A 214 -7.20 -9.17 -2.52
C LEU A 214 -6.66 -7.81 -2.96
N HIS A 215 -5.45 -7.47 -2.55
CA HIS A 215 -4.74 -6.27 -2.97
C HIS A 215 -4.54 -6.24 -4.49
N ALA A 216 -4.04 -7.34 -5.06
CA ALA A 216 -3.92 -7.53 -6.49
C ALA A 216 -5.28 -7.39 -7.22
N ALA A 217 -6.36 -7.97 -6.67
CA ALA A 217 -7.69 -7.84 -7.24
C ALA A 217 -8.20 -6.39 -7.22
N ALA A 218 -7.97 -5.66 -6.14
CA ALA A 218 -8.33 -4.24 -6.05
C ALA A 218 -7.64 -3.42 -7.16
N HIS A 219 -6.35 -3.66 -7.41
CA HIS A 219 -5.61 -3.02 -8.50
C HIS A 219 -6.03 -3.48 -9.90
N ALA A 220 -6.48 -4.72 -10.03
CA ALA A 220 -7.00 -5.25 -11.30
C ALA A 220 -8.37 -4.69 -11.68
N GLY A 221 -9.02 -3.93 -10.77
CA GLY A 221 -10.28 -3.25 -11.02
C GLY A 221 -11.51 -4.13 -10.82
N TYR A 222 -11.43 -5.12 -9.92
CA TYR A 222 -12.60 -5.86 -9.41
C TYR A 222 -13.45 -5.01 -8.44
#